data_AF-A0A9E2CEP5-F1
#
_entry.id   AF-A0A9E2CEP5-F1
#
_cell.length_a   1.000
_cell.length_b   1.000
_cell.length_c   1.000
_cell.angle_alpha   90.00
_cell.angle_beta   90.00
_cell.angle_gamma   90.00
#
_symmetry.space_group_name_H-M   'P 1'
#
loop_
_entity.id
_entity.type
_entity.pdbx_description
1 polymer ?
#
loop_
_entity_poly.entity_id
_entity_poly.type
_entity_poly.pdbx_seq_one_letter_code
_entity_poly.pdbx_strand_id
1 'polypeptide(L)'
;MDGKNIFSPVSDADVTRAILRSFAGELDEYVSSDVIVVGAGPSGLVCARELARHGLRVLLIERNNYLGGGFWIGGFLMNKLTVRAPGHKELAKLGVRLTE
;
A
#
# COMPACT_ATOMS: atom_id res chain seq x y z
N MET A 1 -29.50 -20.55 -17.41
CA MET A 1 -28.20 -19.85 -17.32
C MET A 1 -27.23 -20.64 -18.17
N ASP A 2 -26.73 -20.05 -19.26
CA ASP A 2 -25.74 -20.71 -20.12
C ASP A 2 -24.51 -21.02 -19.28
N GLY A 3 -24.25 -22.31 -19.05
CA GLY A 3 -23.18 -22.84 -18.20
C GLY A 3 -21.78 -22.63 -18.77
N LYS A 4 -21.50 -21.46 -19.36
CA LYS A 4 -20.16 -21.05 -19.76
C LYS A 4 -19.36 -20.74 -18.50
N ASN A 5 -18.37 -21.58 -18.24
CA ASN A 5 -17.41 -21.35 -17.18
C ASN A 5 -16.59 -20.09 -17.53
N ILE A 6 -16.76 -19.03 -16.74
CA ILE A 6 -16.10 -17.73 -16.96
C ILE A 6 -14.64 -17.70 -16.47
N PHE A 7 -14.22 -18.73 -15.73
CA PHE A 7 -12.87 -18.83 -15.18
C PHE A 7 -11.99 -19.74 -16.03
N SER A 8 -10.72 -19.37 -16.14
CA SER A 8 -9.70 -20.21 -16.76
C SER A 8 -9.47 -21.48 -15.93
N PRO A 9 -9.19 -22.63 -16.56
CA PRO A 9 -8.83 -23.85 -15.84
C PRO A 9 -7.45 -23.67 -15.21
N VAL A 10 -7.37 -23.73 -13.88
CA VAL A 10 -6.14 -23.58 -13.09
C VAL A 10 -6.15 -24.63 -11.97
N SER A 11 -5.00 -25.25 -11.69
CA SER A 11 -4.85 -26.15 -10.54
C SER A 11 -4.37 -25.40 -9.28
N ASP A 12 -4.65 -25.94 -8.09
CA ASP A 12 -4.13 -25.38 -6.82
C ASP A 12 -2.60 -25.28 -6.79
N ALA A 13 -1.92 -26.21 -7.48
CA ALA A 13 -0.48 -26.20 -7.63
C ALA A 13 0.00 -25.00 -8.46
N ASP A 14 -0.76 -24.59 -9.48
CA ASP A 14 -0.42 -23.43 -10.30
C ASP A 14 -0.59 -22.12 -9.51
N VAL A 15 -1.67 -22.00 -8.73
CA VAL A 15 -1.89 -20.87 -7.81
C VAL A 15 -0.75 -20.77 -6.80
N THR A 16 -0.42 -21.88 -6.14
CA THR A 16 0.66 -21.93 -5.14
C THR A 16 2.01 -21.55 -5.75
N ARG A 17 2.31 -22.05 -6.95
CA ARG A 17 3.55 -21.75 -7.67
C ARG A 17 3.62 -20.28 -8.08
N ALA A 18 2.51 -19.68 -8.50
CA ALA A 18 2.45 -18.27 -8.86
C ALA A 18 2.75 -17.38 -7.64
N ILE A 19 2.15 -17.67 -6.48
CA ILE A 19 2.39 -16.94 -5.23
C ILE A 19 3.85 -17.05 -4.83
N LEU A 20 4.39 -18.27 -4.75
CA LEU A 20 5.76 -18.51 -4.31
C LEU A 20 6.79 -17.82 -5.21
N ARG A 21 6.63 -17.91 -6.53
CA ARG A 21 7.56 -17.31 -7.49
C ARG A 21 7.50 -15.79 -7.45
N SER A 22 6.31 -15.21 -7.34
CA SER A 22 6.15 -13.74 -7.27
C SER A 22 6.79 -13.20 -6.01
N PHE A 23 6.50 -13.80 -4.85
CA PHE A 23 7.07 -13.39 -3.58
C PHE A 23 8.60 -13.58 -3.52
N ALA A 24 9.11 -14.71 -4.02
CA ALA A 24 10.56 -14.94 -4.06
C ALA A 24 11.29 -13.92 -4.95
N GLY A 25 10.68 -13.54 -6.08
CA GLY A 25 11.21 -12.51 -6.97
C GLY A 25 11.23 -11.13 -6.32
N GLU A 26 10.13 -10.73 -5.68
CA GLU A 26 10.06 -9.47 -4.91
C GLU A 26 11.09 -9.46 -3.78
N LEU A 27 11.22 -10.56 -3.04
CA LEU A 27 12.19 -10.66 -1.96
C LEU A 27 13.62 -10.46 -2.47
N ASP A 28 14.01 -11.15 -3.54
CA ASP A 28 15.33 -11.02 -4.17
C ASP A 28 15.60 -9.59 -4.66
N GLU A 29 14.63 -8.94 -5.30
CA GLU A 29 14.73 -7.56 -5.76
C GLU A 29 15.01 -6.59 -4.60
N TYR A 30 14.29 -6.72 -3.50
CA TYR A 30 14.37 -5.79 -2.37
C TYR A 30 15.47 -6.11 -1.34
N VAL A 31 16.22 -7.22 -1.49
CA VAL A 31 17.47 -7.46 -0.72
C VAL A 31 18.42 -6.27 -0.86
N SER A 32 18.41 -5.60 -2.03
CA SER A 32 19.19 -4.38 -2.28
C SER A 32 18.28 -3.18 -2.57
N SER A 33 17.89 -2.48 -1.51
CA SER A 33 17.08 -1.27 -1.59
C SER A 33 17.92 0.01 -1.43
N ASP A 34 17.52 1.10 -2.10
CA ASP A 34 18.16 2.41 -1.90
C ASP A 34 17.72 3.04 -0.58
N VAL A 35 16.44 2.83 -0.22
CA VAL A 35 15.87 3.29 1.06
C VAL A 35 14.93 2.23 1.63
N ILE A 36 15.01 2.03 2.94
CA ILE A 36 14.04 1.22 3.70
C ILE A 36 13.22 2.15 4.60
N VAL A 37 11.90 2.15 4.42
CA VAL A 37 10.94 2.88 5.27
C VAL A 37 10.27 1.88 6.21
N VAL A 38 10.40 2.11 7.53
CA VAL A 38 9.81 1.23 8.56
C VAL A 38 8.58 1.91 9.15
N GLY A 39 7.41 1.30 8.93
CA GLY A 39 6.09 1.76 9.34
C GLY A 39 5.29 2.39 8.21
N ALA A 40 4.19 1.76 7.82
CA ALA A 40 3.28 2.23 6.77
C ALA A 40 2.15 3.11 7.32
N GLY A 41 2.46 3.96 8.29
CA GLY A 41 1.57 5.05 8.71
C GLY A 41 1.45 6.15 7.66
N PRO A 42 0.69 7.22 7.92
CA PRO A 42 0.51 8.33 6.97
C PRO A 42 1.83 8.97 6.54
N SER A 43 2.75 9.20 7.48
CA SER A 43 4.08 9.77 7.18
C SER A 43 4.94 8.81 6.37
N GLY A 44 4.97 7.53 6.72
CA GLY A 44 5.74 6.51 6.02
C GLY A 44 5.26 6.30 4.58
N LEU A 45 3.94 6.26 4.36
CA LEU A 45 3.35 6.16 3.03
C LEU A 45 3.66 7.38 2.16
N VAL A 46 3.54 8.60 2.72
CA VAL A 46 3.87 9.83 1.97
C VAL A 46 5.36 9.88 1.65
N CYS A 47 6.23 9.51 2.60
CA CYS A 47 7.68 9.44 2.41
C CYS A 47 8.07 8.43 1.32
N ALA A 48 7.60 7.19 1.45
CA ALA A 48 7.90 6.13 0.49
C ALA A 48 7.41 6.47 -0.92
N ARG A 49 6.19 7.02 -1.04
CA ARG A 49 5.64 7.50 -2.31
C ARG A 49 6.52 8.57 -2.95
N GLU A 50 6.95 9.56 -2.18
CA GLU A 50 7.76 10.65 -2.72
C GLU A 50 9.13 10.11 -3.19
N LEU A 51 9.83 9.35 -2.35
CA LEU A 51 11.12 8.75 -2.69
C LEU A 51 11.03 7.87 -3.96
N ALA A 52 9.99 7.04 -4.06
CA ALA A 52 9.75 6.22 -5.25
C ALA A 52 9.49 7.07 -6.51
N ARG A 53 8.80 8.20 -6.40
CA ARG A 53 8.60 9.14 -7.52
C ARG A 53 9.90 9.80 -8.01
N HIS A 54 10.92 9.87 -7.16
CA HIS A 54 12.27 10.30 -7.53
C HIS A 54 13.14 9.16 -8.10
N GLY A 55 12.55 7.98 -8.33
CA GLY A 55 13.22 6.85 -8.97
C GLY A 55 14.06 5.97 -8.04
N LEU A 56 13.92 6.14 -6.71
CA LEU A 56 14.60 5.30 -5.73
C LEU A 56 13.86 3.96 -5.56
N ARG A 57 14.61 2.87 -5.38
CA ARG A 57 14.06 1.58 -4.94
C ARG A 57 13.76 1.64 -3.45
N VAL A 58 12.48 1.76 -3.12
CA VAL A 58 12.01 1.91 -1.73
C VAL A 58 11.34 0.65 -1.24
N LEU A 59 11.88 0.04 -0.20
CA LEU A 59 11.22 -1.04 0.54
C LEU A 59 10.43 -0.43 1.72
N LEU A 60 9.10 -0.57 1.72
CA LEU A 60 8.24 -0.18 2.83
C LEU A 60 7.87 -1.42 3.67
N ILE A 61 8.23 -1.43 4.95
CA ILE A 61 7.95 -2.52 5.88
C ILE A 61 6.89 -2.09 6.88
N GLU A 62 5.85 -2.89 7.04
CA GLU A 62 4.78 -2.70 8.03
C GLU A 62 4.63 -3.95 8.89
N ARG A 63 4.35 -3.75 10.18
CA ARG A 63 4.16 -4.85 11.13
C ARG A 63 2.80 -5.52 10.96
N ASN A 64 1.78 -4.76 10.57
CA ASN A 64 0.41 -5.24 10.40
C ASN A 64 0.16 -5.79 8.99
N ASN A 65 -0.91 -6.58 8.85
CA ASN A 65 -1.40 -7.04 7.53
C ASN A 65 -2.15 -5.95 6.75
N TYR A 66 -2.15 -4.71 7.26
CA TYR A 66 -2.81 -3.56 6.66
C TYR A 66 -1.92 -2.33 6.78
N LEU A 67 -2.04 -1.44 5.80
CA LEU A 67 -1.34 -0.16 5.79
C LEU A 67 -2.16 0.90 6.54
N GLY A 68 -1.59 2.08 6.75
CA GLY A 68 -2.28 3.25 7.33
C GLY A 68 -1.97 3.50 8.80
N GLY A 69 -1.52 2.49 9.56
CA GLY A 69 -1.27 2.65 11.00
C GLY A 69 -2.51 3.21 11.73
N GLY A 70 -2.36 4.30 12.48
CA GLY A 70 -3.47 4.95 13.19
C GLY A 70 -4.50 5.68 12.32
N PHE A 71 -4.31 5.78 10.99
CA PHE A 71 -5.18 6.57 10.11
C PHE A 71 -6.54 5.93 9.79
N TRP A 72 -6.83 4.71 10.25
CA TRP A 72 -8.14 4.07 10.10
C TRP A 72 -9.24 4.74 10.92
N ILE A 73 -8.85 5.45 11.99
CA ILE A 73 -9.76 6.17 12.87
C ILE A 73 -9.25 7.59 13.08
N GLY A 74 -10.19 8.50 13.34
CA GLY A 74 -9.91 9.85 13.81
C GLY A 74 -9.76 9.91 15.33
N GLY A 75 -9.95 11.11 15.89
CA GLY A 75 -9.93 11.31 17.34
C GLY A 75 -11.08 10.57 18.02
N PHE A 76 -10.83 9.98 19.20
CA PHE A 76 -11.85 9.34 20.03
C PHE A 76 -12.70 8.28 19.30
N LEU A 77 -12.08 7.45 18.46
CA LEU A 77 -12.76 6.41 17.65
C LEU A 77 -13.78 6.95 16.63
N MET A 78 -13.83 8.26 16.41
CA MET A 78 -14.68 8.88 15.38
C MET A 78 -14.03 8.73 14.01
N ASN A 79 -14.82 8.70 12.93
CA ASN A 79 -14.32 8.47 11.57
C ASN A 79 -13.91 9.77 10.82
N LYS A 80 -13.56 10.83 11.56
CA LYS A 80 -13.17 12.13 11.00
C LYS A 80 -11.75 12.49 11.43
N LEU A 81 -10.92 12.79 10.44
CA LEU A 81 -9.58 13.32 10.61
C LEU A 81 -9.57 14.77 10.14
N THR A 82 -8.91 15.64 10.89
CA THR A 82 -8.61 17.00 10.45
C THR A 82 -7.17 17.07 9.95
N VAL A 83 -6.95 17.88 8.92
CA VAL A 83 -5.63 18.18 8.41
C VAL A 83 -5.50 19.69 8.28
N ARG A 84 -4.39 20.24 8.76
CA ARG A 84 -4.13 21.68 8.69
C ARG A 84 -3.52 22.03 7.32
N ALA A 85 -3.83 23.21 6.80
CA ALA A 85 -3.11 23.78 5.67
C ALA A 85 -1.59 23.94 5.98
N PRO A 86 -0.69 23.61 5.03
CA PRO A 86 -0.95 23.22 3.64
C PRO A 86 -1.12 21.70 3.40
N GLY A 87 -1.14 20.86 4.45
CA GLY A 87 -1.13 19.39 4.34
C GLY A 87 -2.33 18.79 3.59
N HIS A 88 -3.48 19.48 3.58
CA HIS A 88 -4.66 19.06 2.82
C HIS A 88 -4.38 18.93 1.31
N LYS A 89 -3.38 19.64 0.78
CA LYS A 89 -2.97 19.53 -0.63
C LYS A 89 -2.47 18.12 -0.98
N GLU A 90 -1.81 17.43 -0.05
CA GLU A 90 -1.35 16.06 -0.26
C GLU A 90 -2.52 15.07 -0.37
N LEU A 91 -3.57 15.28 0.42
CA LEU A 91 -4.79 14.48 0.34
C LEU A 91 -5.60 14.79 -0.92
N ALA A 92 -5.62 16.06 -1.36
CA ALA A 92 -6.27 16.47 -2.60
C ALA A 92 -5.62 15.82 -3.84
N LYS A 93 -4.28 15.71 -3.88
CA LYS A 93 -3.56 14.96 -4.94
C LYS A 93 -3.97 13.49 -5.03
N LEU A 94 -4.43 12.90 -3.93
CA LEU A 94 -4.90 11.52 -3.83
C LEU A 94 -6.41 11.37 -4.10
N GLY A 95 -7.11 12.46 -4.43
CA GLY A 95 -8.55 12.44 -4.70
C GLY A 95 -9.42 12.29 -3.44
N VAL A 96 -8.86 12.54 -2.25
CA VAL A 96 -9.62 12.49 -0.99
C VAL A 96 -10.61 13.66 -0.95
N ARG A 97 -11.88 13.37 -0.66
CA ARG A 97 -12.89 14.42 -0.47
C ARG A 97 -12.60 15.20 0.82
N LEU A 98 -12.45 16.51 0.67
CA LEU A 98 -12.23 17.44 1.77
C LEU A 98 -13.51 18.24 2.02
N THR A 99 -13.75 18.55 3.29
CA THR A 99 -14.82 19.45 3.73
C THR A 99 -14.19 20.53 4.60
N GLU A 100 -14.74 21.74 4.56
CA GLU A 100 -14.34 22.85 5.44
C GLU A 100 -14.94 22.73 6.84
#